data_AF-A0A5D0NV82-F1
#
_entry.id   AF-A0A5D0NV82-F1
#
_cell.length_a   1.000
_cell.length_b   1.000
_cell.length_c   1.000
_cell.angle_alpha   90.00
_cell.angle_beta   90.00
_cell.angle_gamma   90.00
#
_symmetry.space_group_name_H-M   'P 1'
#
loop_
_entity.id
_entity.type
_entity.pdbx_description
1 polymer ?
#
loop_
_entity_poly.entity_id
_entity_poly.type
_entity_poly.pdbx_seq_one_letter_code
_entity_poly.pdbx_strand_id
1 'polypeptide(L)'
;MSVEPTGSPSNVPGTDEYEVIHLGGEAAAIVPLDDLRRLKALERAATPEALEEAEAAAAFAALDEWEAAGRPGAVSHEEFMAEILGSDK
;
A
#
# COMPACT_ATOMS: atom_id res chain seq x y z
N MET A 1 -27.23 -8.13 27.92
CA MET A 1 -25.89 -8.57 27.52
C MET A 1 -25.24 -7.38 26.84
N SER A 2 -24.28 -6.73 27.49
CA SER A 2 -23.56 -5.57 26.96
C SER A 2 -22.27 -6.07 26.35
N VAL A 3 -22.03 -5.74 25.08
CA VAL A 3 -20.76 -6.01 24.39
C VAL A 3 -19.93 -4.74 24.48
N GLU A 4 -18.88 -4.77 25.29
CA GLU A 4 -17.83 -3.77 25.25
C GLU A 4 -16.90 -4.08 24.06
N PRO A 5 -16.52 -3.10 23.23
CA PRO A 5 -15.54 -3.34 22.18
C PRO A 5 -14.15 -3.41 22.83
N THR A 6 -13.68 -4.63 23.04
CA THR A 6 -12.30 -4.90 23.47
C THR A 6 -11.38 -4.80 22.27
N GLY A 7 -10.41 -3.88 22.34
CA GLY A 7 -9.22 -3.90 21.49
C GLY A 7 -8.94 -2.55 20.85
N SER A 8 -8.37 -1.62 21.61
CA SER A 8 -7.55 -0.57 20.99
C SER A 8 -6.34 -1.27 20.36
N PRO A 9 -6.11 -1.18 19.04
CA PRO A 9 -4.86 -1.64 18.48
C PRO A 9 -3.74 -0.76 19.04
N SER A 10 -2.76 -1.44 19.61
CA SER A 10 -1.51 -0.88 20.09
C SER A 10 -0.91 0.02 19.00
N ASN A 11 -0.69 1.29 19.32
CA ASN A 11 0.02 2.25 18.49
C ASN A 11 1.48 1.81 18.35
N VAL A 12 1.77 1.05 17.29
CA VAL A 12 3.11 0.90 16.74
C VAL A 12 3.21 1.98 15.66
N PRO A 13 4.04 3.02 15.82
CA PRO A 13 4.19 4.03 14.78
C PRO A 13 4.93 3.39 13.60
N GLY A 14 4.23 3.24 12.48
CA GLY A 14 4.71 2.60 11.27
C GLY A 14 4.06 1.23 11.04
N THR A 15 2.89 1.23 10.38
CA THR A 15 2.66 0.57 9.07
C THR A 15 1.18 0.60 8.64
N ASP A 16 0.23 1.07 9.45
CA ASP A 16 -1.18 1.19 9.00
C ASP A 16 -1.86 2.43 9.61
N GLU A 17 -1.48 3.64 9.17
CA GLU A 17 -2.06 4.89 9.71
C GLU A 17 -3.28 5.40 8.90
N TYR A 18 -3.65 4.70 7.82
CA TYR A 18 -4.75 5.12 6.94
C TYR A 18 -5.47 3.92 6.33
N GLU A 19 -6.77 4.07 6.13
CA GLU A 19 -7.58 3.07 5.43
C GLU A 19 -7.35 3.19 3.91
N VAL A 20 -7.00 2.09 3.25
CA VAL A 20 -6.83 2.04 1.79
C VAL A 20 -8.09 1.51 1.13
N ILE A 21 -8.62 2.29 0.19
CA ILE A 21 -9.74 1.93 -0.69
C ILE A 21 -9.24 1.75 -2.13
N HIS A 22 -9.90 0.89 -2.89
CA HIS A 22 -9.54 0.62 -4.29
C HIS A 22 -10.62 1.16 -5.24
N LEU A 23 -10.22 2.04 -6.17
CA LEU A 23 -11.09 2.74 -7.09
C LEU A 23 -10.66 2.45 -8.53
N GLY A 24 -11.37 1.55 -9.22
CA GLY A 24 -11.24 1.38 -10.67
C GLY A 24 -9.81 1.12 -11.19
N GLY A 25 -8.93 0.54 -10.36
CA GLY A 25 -7.52 0.27 -10.68
C GLY A 25 -6.52 1.12 -9.90
N GLU A 26 -6.96 2.10 -9.12
CA GLU A 26 -6.13 2.95 -8.28
C GLU A 26 -6.36 2.64 -6.79
N ALA A 27 -5.30 2.69 -5.98
CA ALA A 27 -5.39 2.63 -4.53
C ALA A 27 -5.38 4.05 -3.96
N ALA A 28 -6.34 4.36 -3.08
CA ALA A 28 -6.46 5.66 -2.42
C ALA A 28 -6.50 5.48 -0.90
N ALA A 29 -5.92 6.42 -0.16
CA ALA A 29 -5.90 6.41 1.30
C ALA A 29 -6.90 7.43 1.88
N ILE A 30 -7.65 7.02 2.90
CA ILE A 30 -8.46 7.90 3.74
C ILE A 30 -7.56 8.39 4.88
N VAL A 31 -7.22 9.68 4.83
CA VAL A 31 -6.37 10.34 5.83
C VAL A 31 -7.10 11.54 6.47
N PRO A 32 -6.80 11.90 7.73
CA PRO A 32 -7.25 13.15 8.30
C PRO A 32 -6.81 14.35 7.44
N LEU A 33 -7.72 15.32 7.28
CA LEU A 33 -7.48 16.46 6.39
C LEU A 33 -6.26 17.30 6.81
N ASP A 34 -6.00 17.40 8.11
CA ASP A 34 -4.87 18.18 8.64
C ASP A 34 -3.52 17.49 8.35
N ASP A 35 -3.48 16.16 8.34
CA ASP A 35 -2.28 15.41 7.95
C ASP A 35 -1.98 15.57 6.47
N LEU A 36 -2.99 15.48 5.60
CA LEU A 36 -2.84 15.76 4.17
C LEU A 36 -2.33 17.19 3.92
N ARG A 37 -2.88 18.18 4.63
CA ARG A 37 -2.43 19.58 4.53
C ARG A 37 -0.97 19.74 4.97
N ARG A 38 -0.57 19.08 6.07
CA ARG A 38 0.80 19.09 6.57
C ARG A 38 1.76 18.45 5.57
N LEU A 39 1.43 17.29 4.98
CA LEU A 39 2.23 16.65 3.93
C LEU A 39 2.39 17.57 2.71
N LYS A 40 1.31 18.22 2.25
CA LYS A 40 1.36 19.17 1.14
C LYS A 40 2.21 20.41 1.44
N ALA A 41 2.27 20.85 2.70
CA ALA A 41 3.15 21.94 3.11
C ALA A 41 4.62 21.50 3.10
N LEU A 42 4.92 20.28 3.55
CA LEU A 42 6.27 19.70 3.51
C LEU A 42 6.76 19.50 2.07
N GLU A 43 5.93 18.95 1.19
CA GLU A 43 6.23 18.76 -0.24
C GLU A 43 6.63 20.08 -0.91
N ARG A 44 5.93 21.18 -0.61
CA ARG A 44 6.24 22.51 -1.14
C ARG A 44 7.51 23.14 -0.56
N ALA A 45 7.91 22.72 0.64
CA ALA A 45 9.09 23.24 1.33
C ALA A 45 10.36 22.39 1.07
N ALA A 46 10.19 21.18 0.53
CA ALA A 46 11.27 20.24 0.28
C ALA A 46 12.21 20.73 -0.84
N THR A 47 13.47 20.32 -0.76
CA THR A 47 14.41 20.50 -1.86
C THR A 47 14.11 19.48 -2.97
N PRO A 48 14.53 19.73 -4.23
CA PRO A 48 14.36 18.76 -5.31
C PRO A 48 14.94 17.38 -4.99
N GLU A 49 16.12 17.34 -4.36
CA GLU A 49 16.80 16.08 -4.00
C GLU A 49 16.02 15.31 -2.94
N ALA A 50 15.41 16.02 -1.98
CA ALA A 50 14.58 15.38 -0.95
C ALA A 50 13.28 14.82 -1.54
N LEU A 51 12.72 15.45 -2.59
CA LEU A 51 11.56 14.92 -3.30
C LEU A 51 11.92 13.66 -4.12
N GLU A 52 13.06 13.66 -4.80
CA GLU A 52 13.55 12.50 -5.55
C GLU A 52 13.79 11.29 -4.63
N GLU A 53 14.45 11.52 -3.48
CA GLU A 53 14.66 10.46 -2.49
C GLU A 53 13.33 9.92 -1.93
N ALA A 54 12.36 10.80 -1.67
CA ALA A 54 11.04 10.39 -1.20
C ALA A 54 10.28 9.56 -2.25
N GLU A 55 10.40 9.90 -3.53
CA GLU A 55 9.81 9.14 -4.64
C GLU A 55 10.47 7.75 -4.77
N ALA A 56 11.80 7.68 -4.67
CA ALA A 56 12.52 6.41 -4.68
C ALA A 56 12.11 5.52 -3.50
N ALA A 57 12.04 6.08 -2.29
CA ALA A 57 11.61 5.35 -1.11
C ALA A 57 10.17 4.82 -1.25
N ALA A 58 9.25 5.62 -1.81
CA ALA A 58 7.88 5.18 -2.07
C ALA A 58 7.81 4.04 -3.11
N ALA A 59 8.64 4.09 -4.15
CA ALA A 59 8.73 3.02 -5.15
C ALA A 59 9.27 1.71 -4.55
N PHE A 60 10.27 1.78 -3.66
CA PHE A 60 10.76 0.61 -2.95
C PHE A 60 9.72 0.03 -1.99
N ALA A 61 8.98 0.87 -1.27
CA ALA A 61 7.88 0.40 -0.41
C ALA A 61 6.80 -0.33 -1.20
N ALA A 62 6.40 0.21 -2.37
CA ALA A 62 5.44 -0.46 -3.26
C ALA A 62 5.97 -1.80 -3.80
N LEU A 63 7.28 -1.90 -4.07
CA LEU A 63 7.91 -3.15 -4.46
C LEU A 63 7.88 -4.18 -3.32
N ASP A 64 8.23 -3.77 -2.10
CA ASP A 64 8.20 -4.61 -0.92
C ASP A 64 6.78 -5.14 -0.64
N GLU A 65 5.76 -4.29 -0.79
CA GLU A 65 4.34 -4.67 -0.71
C GLU A 65 3.97 -5.71 -1.78
N TRP A 66 4.41 -5.51 -3.02
CA TRP A 66 4.18 -6.46 -4.11
C TRP A 66 4.86 -7.82 -3.85
N GLU A 67 6.09 -7.81 -3.32
CA GLU A 67 6.79 -9.03 -2.93
C GLU A 67 6.08 -9.75 -1.79
N ALA A 68 5.65 -9.00 -0.76
CA ALA A 68 4.90 -9.52 0.38
C ALA A 68 3.55 -10.12 -0.04
N ALA A 69 2.91 -9.55 -1.06
CA ALA A 69 1.68 -10.08 -1.66
C ALA A 69 1.89 -11.35 -2.52
N GLY A 70 3.11 -11.90 -2.55
CA GLY A 70 3.44 -13.10 -3.33
C GLY A 70 3.67 -12.84 -4.81
N ARG A 71 4.10 -11.62 -5.15
CA ARG A 71 4.37 -11.17 -6.52
C ARG A 71 3.17 -11.34 -7.47
N PRO A 72 2.01 -10.73 -7.17
CA PRO A 72 0.84 -10.80 -8.04
C PRO A 72 1.20 -10.42 -9.48
N GLY A 73 0.83 -11.27 -10.45
CA GLY A 73 1.11 -11.03 -11.88
C GLY A 73 2.51 -11.40 -12.38
N ALA A 74 3.35 -12.05 -11.55
CA ALA A 74 4.68 -12.51 -11.99
C ALA A 74 4.67 -13.70 -12.96
N VAL A 75 3.60 -14.50 -12.96
CA VAL A 75 3.41 -15.61 -13.91
C VAL A 75 2.65 -15.11 -15.13
N SER A 76 3.05 -15.56 -16.32
CA SER A 76 2.31 -15.23 -17.54
C SER A 76 0.91 -15.85 -17.52
N HIS A 77 -0.03 -15.29 -18.29
CA HIS A 77 -1.37 -15.85 -18.42
C HIS A 77 -1.33 -17.32 -18.88
N GLU A 78 -0.41 -17.67 -19.78
CA GLU A 78 -0.24 -19.04 -20.29
C GLU A 78 0.23 -20.01 -19.20
N GLU A 79 1.25 -19.63 -18.43
CA GLU A 79 1.76 -20.43 -17.31
C GLU A 79 0.71 -20.59 -16.20
N PHE A 80 0.01 -19.50 -15.86
CA PHE A 80 -1.07 -19.52 -14.88
C PHE A 80 -2.25 -20.40 -15.31
N MET A 81 -2.62 -20.36 -16.60
CA MET A 81 -3.68 -21.21 -17.15
C MET A 81 -3.26 -22.68 -17.23
N ALA A 82 -1.99 -22.97 -17.53
CA ALA A 82 -1.44 -24.33 -17.51
C ALA A 82 -1.42 -24.94 -16.10
N GLU A 83 -1.24 -24.11 -15.07
CA GLU A 83 -1.29 -24.50 -13.66
C GLU A 83 -2.74 -24.77 -13.18
N ILE A 84 -3.67 -23.85 -13.47
CA ILE A 84 -5.06 -23.94 -12.98
C ILE A 84 -5.89 -24.99 -13.70
N LEU A 85 -5.76 -25.10 -15.02
CA LEU A 85 -6.55 -26.07 -15.78
C LEU A 85 -6.03 -27.50 -15.65
N GLY A 86 -4.87 -27.66 -14.99
CA GLY A 86 -4.09 -28.87 -15.02
C GLY A 86 -3.60 -29.10 -16.44
N SER A 87 -2.29 -29.07 -16.64
CA SER A 87 -1.75 -29.75 -17.82
C SER A 87 -2.11 -31.23 -17.65
N ASP A 88 -3.16 -31.67 -18.34
CA ASP A 88 -3.50 -33.07 -18.50
C ASP A 88 -2.34 -33.70 -19.30
N LYS A 89 -1.30 -34.14 -18.57
CA LYS A 89 -0.37 -35.26 -18.84
C LYS A 89 0.99 -35.12 -18.15
#